data_AF-A0A6C0HWN0-F1
#
_entry.id   AF-A0A6C0HWN0-F1
#
_cell.length_a   1.000
_cell.length_b   1.000
_cell.length_c   1.000
_cell.angle_alpha   90.00
_cell.angle_beta   90.00
_cell.angle_gamma   90.00
#
_symmetry.space_group_name_H-M   'P 1'
#
loop_
_entity.id
_entity.type
_entity.pdbx_description
1 polymer ?
#
loop_
_entity_poly.entity_id
_entity_poly.type
_entity_poly.pdbx_seq_one_letter_code
_entity_poly.pdbx_strand_id
1 'polypeptide(L)'
;MQTDKGKEKGKDKENKKEMTTTLPLETLSNMRDHIQEQINFLTDLRQINIKIKEDMDLLNKELQADDFLLFNDYSNLCYYNITHTKIYTLNVYLDRITKIINSRCRHEWVDDLIDIDPDRSTTITYCSICSYTKK
;
A
#
# COMPACT_ATOMS: atom_id res chain seq x y z
N MET A 1 -42.00 -7.47 -46.26
CA MET A 1 -40.82 -8.34 -46.36
C MET A 1 -40.00 -8.19 -45.09
N GLN A 2 -39.81 -9.31 -44.39
CA GLN A 2 -38.80 -9.51 -43.34
C GLN A 2 -37.41 -9.12 -43.89
N THR A 3 -36.47 -8.63 -43.09
CA THR A 3 -35.62 -9.49 -42.27
C THR A 3 -34.86 -8.73 -41.19
N ASP A 4 -34.86 -9.35 -40.01
CA ASP A 4 -33.80 -9.37 -38.99
C ASP A 4 -32.39 -9.22 -39.53
N LYS A 5 -31.52 -8.48 -38.81
CA LYS A 5 -30.25 -9.00 -38.30
C LYS A 5 -29.87 -8.30 -37.00
N GLY A 6 -29.97 -9.05 -35.90
CA GLY A 6 -29.36 -8.70 -34.63
C GLY A 6 -27.83 -8.61 -34.72
N LYS A 7 -27.26 -7.78 -33.86
CA LYS A 7 -25.85 -7.85 -33.46
C LYS A 7 -25.81 -7.94 -31.95
N GLU A 8 -25.47 -9.13 -31.49
CA GLU A 8 -25.22 -9.48 -30.10
C GLU A 8 -24.10 -8.61 -29.53
N LYS A 9 -24.38 -7.99 -28.38
CA LYS A 9 -23.36 -7.43 -27.50
C LYS A 9 -22.76 -8.59 -26.71
N GLY A 10 -21.63 -9.11 -27.17
CA GLY A 10 -20.75 -9.94 -26.36
C GLY A 10 -20.22 -9.12 -25.20
N LYS A 11 -20.86 -9.26 -24.03
CA LYS A 11 -20.27 -8.86 -22.75
C LYS A 11 -19.30 -9.96 -22.36
N ASP A 12 -18.01 -9.73 -22.59
CA ASP A 12 -16.95 -10.49 -21.94
C ASP A 12 -17.04 -10.23 -20.43
N LYS A 13 -17.80 -11.09 -19.74
CA LYS A 13 -17.76 -11.22 -18.30
C LYS A 13 -16.45 -11.91 -17.98
N GLU A 14 -15.42 -11.10 -17.79
CA GLU A 14 -14.15 -11.53 -17.23
C GLU A 14 -14.42 -12.16 -15.86
N ASN A 15 -14.35 -13.49 -15.86
CA ASN A 15 -14.71 -14.33 -14.73
C ASN A 15 -13.59 -14.16 -13.68
N LYS A 16 -13.75 -13.19 -12.77
CA LYS A 16 -12.88 -13.05 -11.58
C LYS A 16 -13.03 -14.31 -10.74
N LYS A 17 -12.18 -15.29 -11.01
CA LYS A 17 -12.06 -16.52 -10.24
C LYS A 17 -11.71 -16.12 -8.81
N GLU A 18 -12.67 -16.16 -7.90
CA GLU A 18 -12.44 -15.92 -6.48
C GLU A 18 -11.39 -16.90 -5.99
N MET A 19 -10.23 -16.39 -5.62
CA MET A 19 -9.12 -17.19 -5.13
C MET A 19 -9.40 -17.53 -3.67
N THR A 20 -9.94 -18.72 -3.43
CA THR A 20 -10.22 -19.22 -2.08
C THR A 20 -8.92 -19.75 -1.46
N THR A 21 -8.36 -19.00 -0.50
CA THR A 21 -7.20 -19.47 0.30
C THR A 21 -7.66 -20.36 1.45
N THR A 22 -6.89 -21.37 1.86
CA THR A 22 -7.21 -22.24 3.02
C THR A 22 -6.49 -21.80 4.29
N LEU A 23 -5.73 -20.70 4.25
CA LEU A 23 -4.92 -20.25 5.37
C LEU A 23 -5.77 -19.85 6.60
N PRO A 24 -5.29 -20.15 7.83
CA PRO A 24 -5.89 -19.67 9.07
C PRO A 24 -5.97 -18.14 9.14
N LEU A 25 -6.96 -17.62 9.87
CA LEU A 25 -7.17 -16.18 10.03
C LEU A 25 -6.01 -15.48 10.74
N GLU A 26 -5.39 -16.14 11.71
CA GLU A 26 -4.20 -15.65 12.42
C GLU A 26 -3.02 -15.49 11.45
N THR A 27 -2.76 -16.48 10.60
CA THR A 27 -1.71 -16.40 9.58
C THR A 27 -1.96 -15.23 8.61
N LEU A 28 -3.19 -15.04 8.16
CA LEU A 28 -3.55 -13.92 7.30
C LEU A 28 -3.35 -12.57 8.00
N SER A 29 -3.66 -12.48 9.30
CA SER A 29 -3.46 -11.27 10.10
C SER A 29 -1.97 -10.95 10.25
N ASN A 30 -1.14 -11.94 10.58
CA ASN A 30 0.32 -11.78 10.65
C ASN A 30 0.92 -11.35 9.30
N MET A 31 0.42 -11.92 8.20
CA MET A 31 0.84 -11.51 6.85
C MET A 31 0.47 -10.05 6.55
N ARG A 32 -0.75 -9.62 6.92
CA ARG A 32 -1.20 -8.23 6.77
C ARG A 32 -0.28 -7.28 7.53
N ASP A 33 -0.01 -7.60 8.80
CA ASP A 33 0.77 -6.73 9.69
C ASP A 33 2.21 -6.62 9.19
N HIS A 34 2.82 -7.73 8.77
CA HIS A 34 4.16 -7.71 8.17
C HIS A 34 4.22 -6.93 6.85
N ILE A 35 3.20 -7.05 5.99
CA ILE A 35 3.13 -6.26 4.75
C ILE A 35 3.03 -4.76 5.08
N GLN A 36 2.25 -4.40 6.11
CA GLN A 36 2.11 -3.01 6.55
C GLN A 36 3.44 -2.44 7.06
N GLU A 37 4.19 -3.21 7.85
CA GLU A 37 5.54 -2.83 8.30
C GLU A 37 6.49 -2.60 7.12
N GLN A 38 6.48 -3.48 6.11
CA GLN A 38 7.30 -3.31 4.92
C GLN A 38 6.91 -2.05 4.12
N ILE A 39 5.62 -1.76 4.00
CA ILE A 39 5.14 -0.53 3.34
C ILE A 39 5.64 0.71 4.08
N ASN A 40 5.56 0.71 5.41
CA ASN A 40 6.02 1.83 6.23
C ASN A 40 7.53 2.05 6.03
N PHE A 41 8.35 1.00 6.17
CA PHE A 41 9.79 1.06 5.95
C PHE A 41 10.15 1.58 4.55
N LEU A 42 9.51 1.08 3.50
CA LEU A 42 9.78 1.53 2.13
C LEU A 42 9.31 2.97 1.89
N THR A 43 8.28 3.42 2.59
CA THR A 43 7.80 4.81 2.55
C THR A 43 8.82 5.74 3.19
N ASP A 44 9.39 5.37 4.32
CA ASP A 44 10.45 6.15 4.99
C ASP A 44 11.69 6.24 4.10
N LEU A 45 12.12 5.12 3.51
CA LEU A 45 13.20 5.11 2.52
C LEU A 45 12.88 6.02 1.33
N ARG A 46 11.64 6.01 0.82
CA ARG A 46 11.24 6.90 -0.27
C ARG A 46 11.37 8.38 0.14
N GLN A 47 10.97 8.75 1.36
CA GLN A 47 11.12 10.12 1.84
C GLN A 47 12.59 10.54 1.94
N ILE A 48 13.47 9.65 2.40
CA ILE A 48 14.91 9.89 2.41
C ILE A 48 15.43 10.13 0.99
N ASN A 49 15.03 9.31 0.01
CA ASN A 49 15.45 9.49 -1.38
C ASN A 49 14.96 10.83 -1.97
N ILE A 50 13.76 11.29 -1.60
CA ILE A 50 13.24 12.60 -2.05
C ILE A 50 14.15 13.71 -1.51
N LYS A 51 14.51 13.68 -0.23
CA LYS A 51 15.41 14.68 0.37
C LYS A 51 16.80 14.65 -0.27
N ILE A 52 17.37 13.46 -0.46
CA ILE A 52 18.66 13.31 -1.16
C ILE A 52 18.57 13.92 -2.56
N LYS A 53 17.49 13.68 -3.29
CA LYS A 53 17.27 14.29 -4.60
C LYS A 53 17.23 15.82 -4.53
N GLU A 54 16.48 16.38 -3.58
CA GLU A 54 16.39 17.83 -3.39
C GLU A 54 17.76 18.44 -3.08
N ASP A 55 18.55 17.79 -2.21
CA ASP A 55 19.92 18.20 -1.88
C ASP A 55 20.85 18.14 -3.11
N MET A 56 20.71 17.10 -3.94
CA MET A 56 21.47 16.97 -5.20
C MET A 56 21.10 18.05 -6.21
N ASP A 57 19.81 18.35 -6.35
CA ASP A 57 19.32 19.39 -7.25
C ASP A 57 19.82 20.78 -6.82
N LEU A 58 20.05 21.00 -5.52
CA LEU A 58 20.71 22.20 -5.00
C LEU A 58 22.21 22.22 -5.35
N LEU A 59 22.94 21.14 -5.05
CA LEU A 59 24.37 21.03 -5.37
C LEU A 59 24.66 21.21 -6.86
N ASN A 60 23.81 20.65 -7.73
CA ASN A 60 23.95 20.76 -9.18
C ASN A 60 23.86 22.22 -9.70
N LYS A 61 23.18 23.12 -8.98
CA LYS A 61 23.09 24.55 -9.37
C LYS A 61 24.38 25.31 -9.10
N GLU A 62 25.20 24.83 -8.18
CA GLU A 62 26.44 25.48 -7.76
C GLU A 62 27.67 24.87 -8.45
N LEU A 63 27.45 23.83 -9.26
CA LEU A 63 28.50 23.02 -9.87
C LEU A 63 29.31 23.80 -10.92
N GLN A 64 30.63 23.74 -10.84
CA GLN A 64 31.52 24.17 -11.92
C GLN A 64 31.67 23.05 -12.96
N ALA A 65 32.07 23.40 -14.18
CA ALA A 65 32.18 22.44 -15.29
C ALA A 65 33.13 21.27 -14.99
N ASP A 66 34.19 21.53 -14.21
CA ASP A 66 35.23 20.53 -13.91
C ASP A 66 34.77 19.48 -12.87
N ASP A 67 33.73 19.77 -12.09
CA ASP A 67 33.23 18.90 -11.02
C ASP A 67 32.16 17.89 -11.48
N PHE A 68 31.74 17.96 -12.74
CA PHE A 68 30.61 17.21 -13.28
C PHE A 68 30.80 15.68 -13.19
N LEU A 69 32.02 15.19 -13.44
CA LEU A 69 32.34 13.77 -13.36
C LEU A 69 32.18 13.23 -11.94
N LEU A 70 32.72 13.94 -10.95
CA LEU A 70 32.63 13.57 -9.53
C LEU A 70 31.18 13.62 -9.04
N PHE A 71 30.43 14.66 -9.42
CA PHE A 71 29.02 14.79 -9.08
C PHE A 71 28.18 13.66 -9.68
N ASN A 72 28.45 13.28 -10.92
CA ASN A 72 27.75 12.18 -11.58
C ASN A 72 28.01 10.83 -10.89
N ASP A 73 29.26 10.55 -10.49
CA ASP A 73 29.60 9.34 -9.73
C ASP A 73 28.89 9.32 -8.37
N TYR A 74 28.88 10.44 -7.66
CA TYR A 74 28.19 10.59 -6.38
C TYR A 74 26.66 10.44 -6.52
N SER A 75 26.07 11.06 -7.54
CA SER A 75 24.64 10.95 -7.84
C SER A 75 24.23 9.50 -8.15
N ASN A 76 25.05 8.78 -8.92
CA ASN A 76 24.79 7.37 -9.25
C ASN A 76 24.82 6.45 -8.01
N LEU A 77 25.66 6.74 -7.01
CA LEU A 77 25.63 6.02 -5.72
C LEU A 77 24.33 6.26 -4.95
N CYS A 78 23.69 7.41 -5.15
CA CYS A 78 22.51 7.82 -4.39
C CYS A 78 21.18 7.37 -5.05
N TYR A 79 21.14 7.14 -6.36
CA TYR A 79 19.89 6.99 -7.13
C TYR A 79 19.37 5.56 -7.37
N TYR A 80 20.00 4.53 -6.83
CA TYR A 80 19.52 3.15 -7.04
C TYR A 80 18.27 2.86 -6.19
N ASN A 81 17.04 2.95 -6.75
CA ASN A 81 15.87 2.54 -5.97
C ASN A 81 14.69 1.89 -6.73
N ILE A 82 14.36 0.65 -6.32
CA ILE A 82 13.25 -0.20 -6.79
C ILE A 82 11.98 -0.03 -5.89
N THR A 83 11.96 0.98 -5.02
CA THR A 83 10.95 1.15 -3.96
C THR A 83 9.53 1.33 -4.50
N HIS A 84 9.31 2.10 -5.57
CA HIS A 84 7.96 2.41 -6.04
C HIS A 84 7.16 1.18 -6.49
N THR A 85 7.74 0.34 -7.35
CA THR A 85 7.10 -0.89 -7.85
C THR A 85 6.84 -1.88 -6.72
N LYS A 86 7.75 -1.97 -5.74
CA LYS A 86 7.60 -2.85 -4.57
C LYS A 86 6.46 -2.37 -3.66
N ILE A 87 6.38 -1.08 -3.35
CA ILE A 87 5.29 -0.49 -2.55
C ILE A 87 3.94 -0.74 -3.21
N TYR A 88 3.81 -0.50 -4.52
CA TYR A 88 2.57 -0.75 -5.25
C TYR A 88 2.14 -2.22 -5.14
N THR A 89 3.07 -3.14 -5.36
CA THR A 89 2.80 -4.59 -5.27
C THR A 89 2.36 -5.00 -3.86
N LEU A 90 3.03 -4.50 -2.83
CA LEU A 90 2.67 -4.78 -1.44
C LEU A 90 1.27 -4.26 -1.09
N ASN A 91 0.89 -3.07 -1.56
CA ASN A 91 -0.46 -2.53 -1.37
C ASN A 91 -1.54 -3.39 -2.01
N VAL A 92 -1.28 -3.96 -3.19
CA VAL A 92 -2.22 -4.90 -3.83
C VAL A 92 -2.42 -6.15 -2.97
N TYR A 93 -1.36 -6.70 -2.38
CA TYR A 93 -1.47 -7.84 -1.48
C TYR A 93 -2.17 -7.48 -0.17
N LEU A 94 -1.88 -6.31 0.39
CA LEU A 94 -2.51 -5.81 1.61
C LEU A 94 -4.04 -5.72 1.45
N ASP A 95 -4.50 -5.09 0.35
CA ASP A 95 -5.93 -4.98 0.04
C ASP A 95 -6.60 -6.34 -0.12
N ARG A 96 -5.94 -7.28 -0.82
CA ARG A 96 -6.44 -8.64 -1.01
C ARG A 96 -6.58 -9.39 0.32
N ILE A 97 -5.54 -9.39 1.14
CA ILE A 97 -5.55 -10.08 2.44
C ILE A 97 -6.61 -9.46 3.35
N THR A 98 -6.71 -8.13 3.37
CA THR A 98 -7.73 -7.42 4.16
C THR A 98 -9.15 -7.83 3.74
N LYS A 99 -9.43 -7.94 2.44
CA LYS A 99 -10.73 -8.42 1.94
C LYS A 99 -11.04 -9.85 2.37
N ILE A 100 -10.04 -10.73 2.36
CA ILE A 100 -10.19 -12.13 2.79
C ILE A 100 -10.42 -12.23 4.30
N ILE A 101 -9.68 -11.46 5.10
CA ILE A 101 -9.88 -11.37 6.55
C ILE A 101 -11.30 -10.87 6.83
N ASN A 102 -11.71 -9.78 6.20
CA ASN A 102 -13.02 -9.17 6.42
C ASN A 102 -14.19 -10.09 6.05
N SER A 103 -14.05 -10.94 5.03
CA SER A 103 -15.11 -11.88 4.63
C SER A 103 -15.18 -13.14 5.50
N ARG A 104 -14.11 -13.47 6.23
CA ARG A 104 -14.03 -14.69 7.05
C ARG A 104 -14.16 -14.44 8.54
N CYS A 105 -13.74 -13.27 8.99
CA CYS A 105 -13.82 -12.90 10.39
C CYS A 105 -15.30 -12.83 10.80
N ARG A 106 -15.66 -13.56 11.85
CA ARG A 106 -16.95 -13.40 12.52
C ARG A 106 -16.81 -12.22 13.48
N HIS A 107 -16.78 -11.02 12.90
CA HIS A 107 -16.37 -9.81 13.62
C HIS A 107 -17.02 -9.70 15.00
N GLU A 108 -16.17 -9.60 16.01
CA GLU A 108 -16.58 -9.35 17.40
C GLU A 108 -16.24 -7.90 17.72
N TRP A 109 -17.25 -7.04 17.62
CA TRP A 109 -17.08 -5.60 17.74
C TRP A 109 -16.96 -5.19 19.21
N VAL A 110 -15.94 -4.40 19.50
CA VAL A 110 -15.69 -3.79 20.79
C VAL A 110 -15.68 -2.28 20.59
N ASP A 111 -16.43 -1.58 21.44
CA ASP A 111 -16.38 -0.13 21.56
C ASP A 111 -15.41 0.22 22.68
N ASP A 112 -14.35 0.95 22.34
CA ASP A 112 -13.33 1.37 23.29
C ASP A 112 -13.26 2.89 23.34
N LEU A 113 -13.11 3.43 24.54
CA LEU A 113 -13.02 4.87 24.77
C LEU A 113 -11.53 5.23 24.87
N ILE A 114 -11.01 5.88 23.85
CA ILE A 114 -9.64 6.37 23.83
C ILE A 114 -9.61 7.86 24.16
N ASP A 115 -8.84 8.19 25.19
CA ASP A 115 -8.51 9.57 25.53
C ASP A 115 -7.56 10.14 24.46
N ILE A 116 -7.98 11.20 23.78
CA ILE A 116 -7.14 11.94 22.83
C ILE A 116 -6.29 12.97 23.59
N ASP A 117 -6.90 13.63 24.56
CA ASP A 117 -6.27 14.57 25.49
C ASP A 117 -7.12 14.61 26.79
N PRO A 118 -6.66 15.29 27.87
CA PRO A 118 -7.36 15.29 29.15
C PRO A 118 -8.82 15.77 29.11
N ASP A 119 -9.19 16.55 28.09
CA ASP A 119 -10.52 17.15 27.95
C ASP A 119 -11.34 16.46 26.84
N ARG A 120 -10.75 15.54 26.08
CA ARG A 120 -11.35 14.92 24.90
C ARG A 120 -11.09 13.42 24.84
N SER A 121 -12.16 12.65 24.86
CA SER A 121 -12.16 11.23 24.51
C SER A 121 -12.90 11.01 23.18
N THR A 122 -12.51 9.99 22.43
CA THR A 122 -13.31 9.48 21.31
C THR A 122 -13.59 7.99 21.50
N THR A 123 -14.75 7.54 21.06
CA THR A 123 -15.04 6.11 20.98
C THR A 123 -14.53 5.57 19.65
N ILE A 124 -13.84 4.44 19.68
CA ILE A 124 -13.49 3.65 18.51
C ILE A 124 -14.20 2.31 18.57
N THR A 125 -14.78 1.89 17.44
CA THR A 125 -15.35 0.54 17.31
C THR A 125 -14.40 -0.30 16.48
N TYR A 126 -13.81 -1.35 17.06
CA TYR A 126 -12.92 -2.26 16.34
C TYR A 126 -13.29 -3.72 16.57
N CYS A 127 -12.87 -4.60 15.66
CA CYS A 127 -13.04 -6.04 15.82
C CYS A 127 -11.92 -6.59 16.71
N SER A 128 -12.25 -7.24 17.83
CA SER A 128 -11.25 -7.83 18.74
C SER A 128 -10.41 -8.95 18.11
N ILE A 129 -10.93 -9.57 17.05
CA ILE A 129 -10.28 -10.70 16.36
C ILE A 129 -9.33 -10.22 15.26
N CYS A 130 -9.78 -9.32 14.40
CA CYS A 130 -9.02 -8.91 13.22
C CYS A 130 -8.54 -7.46 13.25
N SER A 131 -8.81 -6.72 14.33
CA SER A 131 -8.42 -5.32 14.53
C SER A 131 -8.93 -4.36 13.45
N TYR A 132 -9.94 -4.75 12.67
CA TYR A 132 -10.60 -3.85 11.73
C TYR A 132 -11.38 -2.80 12.50
N THR A 133 -11.11 -1.52 12.26
CA THR A 133 -11.86 -0.40 12.84
C THR A 133 -12.99 0.00 11.89
N LYS A 134 -14.22 0.14 12.40
CA LYS A 134 -15.31 0.77 11.64
C LYS A 134 -14.99 2.26 11.49
N LYS A 135 -15.00 2.75 10.25
CA LYS A 135 -14.91 4.17 9.94
C LYS A 135 -16.29 4.79 9.84
#